data_AF-A0A0U3CSX3-F1
#
_entry.id   AF-A0A0U3CSX3-F1
#
_cell.length_a   1.000
_cell.length_b   1.000
_cell.length_c   1.000
_cell.angle_alpha   90.00
_cell.angle_beta   90.00
_cell.angle_gamma   90.00
#
_symmetry.space_group_name_H-M   'P 1'
#
loop_
_entity.id
_entity.type
_entity.pdbx_description
1 polymer ?
#
loop_
_entity_poly.entity_id
_entity_poly.type
_entity_poly.pdbx_seq_one_letter_code
_entity_poly.pdbx_strand_id
1 'polypeptide(L)'
;MYKDEMIQLHQFLVYVLKYLEEDNQISNDCSEYISLKISPHHIHKTKAEHKHAIFVLCKIISEVIADKDNHSIPDNVRNSLADLVTRSEKEINIA
;
A
#
# COMPACT_ATOMS: atom_id res chain seq x y z
N MET A 1 15.86 4.93 2.01
CA MET A 1 15.23 4.53 3.28
C MET A 1 15.90 3.25 3.78
N TYR A 2 16.22 3.21 5.06
CA TYR A 2 16.68 2.00 5.74
C TYR A 2 15.55 0.97 5.84
N LYS A 3 15.91 -0.29 6.08
CA LYS A 3 14.96 -1.41 6.00
C LYS A 3 13.95 -1.37 7.15
N ASP A 4 14.42 -1.05 8.34
CA ASP A 4 13.62 -0.83 9.54
C ASP A 4 12.62 0.32 9.37
N GLU A 5 13.03 1.46 8.80
CA GLU A 5 12.13 2.56 8.46
C GLU A 5 11.00 2.11 7.51
N MET A 6 11.32 1.27 6.51
CA MET A 6 10.32 0.69 5.60
C MET A 6 9.37 -0.27 6.31
N ILE A 7 9.89 -1.10 7.21
CA ILE A 7 9.06 -2.01 8.00
C ILE A 7 8.09 -1.23 8.90
N GLN A 8 8.55 -0.16 9.55
CA GLN A 8 7.70 0.70 10.36
C GLN A 8 6.62 1.41 9.53
N LEU A 9 6.98 1.93 8.35
CA LEU A 9 6.00 2.54 7.45
C LEU A 9 4.97 1.52 6.93
N HIS A 10 5.42 0.32 6.54
CA HIS A 10 4.54 -0.78 6.15
C HIS A 10 3.57 -1.11 7.30
N GLN A 11 4.08 -1.25 8.53
CA GLN A 11 3.26 -1.52 9.70
C GLN A 11 2.22 -0.43 9.93
N PHE A 12 2.63 0.83 9.87
CA PHE A 12 1.72 1.96 10.05
C PHE A 12 0.59 1.95 9.01
N LEU A 13 0.91 1.75 7.73
CA LEU A 13 -0.09 1.74 6.66
C LEU A 13 -1.08 0.58 6.79
N VAL A 14 -0.66 -0.58 7.30
CA VAL A 14 -1.60 -1.68 7.64
C VAL A 14 -2.59 -1.24 8.72
N TYR A 15 -2.15 -0.50 9.73
CA TYR A 15 -3.07 0.02 10.77
C TYR A 15 -3.95 1.15 10.25
N VAL A 16 -3.44 2.04 9.38
CA VAL A 16 -4.26 3.05 8.70
C VAL A 16 -5.38 2.39 7.91
N LEU A 17 -5.06 1.33 7.16
CA LEU A 17 -6.04 0.59 6.37
C LEU A 17 -7.14 -0.03 7.25
N LYS A 18 -6.74 -0.71 8.33
CA LYS A 18 -7.68 -1.28 9.32
C LYS A 18 -8.60 -0.23 9.94
N TYR A 19 -8.02 0.92 10.31
CA TYR A 19 -8.79 2.03 10.86
C TYR A 19 -9.84 2.56 9.86
N LEU A 20 -9.51 2.59 8.56
CA LEU A 20 -10.46 2.99 7.52
C LEU A 20 -11.55 1.95 7.27
N GLU A 21 -11.25 0.65 7.46
CA GLU A 21 -12.22 -0.46 7.37
C GLU A 21 -13.23 -0.47 8.52
N GLU A 22 -12.81 -0.18 9.75
CA GLU A 22 -13.66 -0.20 10.96
C GLU A 22 -14.79 0.87 10.94
N ASP A 23 -14.69 1.87 10.06
CA ASP A 23 -15.66 2.97 9.90
C ASP A 23 -16.89 2.60 9.01
N ASN A 24 -17.07 1.31 8.70
CA ASN A 24 -18.35 0.64 8.38
C ASN A 24 -19.22 1.11 7.18
N GLN A 25 -18.64 1.33 5.99
CA GLN A 25 -19.38 1.24 4.71
C GLN A 25 -18.51 0.81 3.50
N ILE A 26 -17.21 0.53 3.70
CA ILE A 26 -16.29 0.36 2.57
C ILE A 26 -15.87 -1.09 2.49
N SER A 27 -16.37 -1.75 1.45
CA SER A 27 -15.78 -2.95 0.89
C SER A 27 -14.42 -2.57 0.32
N ASN A 28 -13.39 -2.59 1.15
CA ASN A 28 -12.06 -2.32 0.67
C ASN A 28 -11.47 -3.59 0.05
N ASP A 29 -11.17 -3.54 -1.25
CA ASP A 29 -10.54 -4.67 -1.93
C ASP A 29 -9.05 -4.74 -1.59
N CYS A 30 -8.75 -5.39 -0.46
CA CYS A 30 -7.39 -5.65 -0.02
C CYS A 30 -6.75 -6.86 -0.74
N SER A 31 -7.41 -7.45 -1.75
CA SER A 31 -6.94 -8.68 -2.41
C SER A 31 -5.56 -8.50 -3.04
N GLU A 32 -5.28 -7.33 -3.64
CA GLU A 32 -3.98 -7.00 -4.23
C GLU A 32 -2.87 -7.11 -3.17
N TYR A 33 -3.04 -6.45 -2.02
CA TYR A 33 -2.07 -6.52 -0.91
C TYR A 33 -1.94 -7.94 -0.33
N ILE A 34 -3.06 -8.64 -0.11
CA ILE A 34 -3.07 -10.02 0.42
C ILE A 34 -2.33 -10.97 -0.53
N SER A 35 -2.48 -10.78 -1.84
CA SER A 35 -1.83 -11.62 -2.85
C SER A 35 -0.30 -11.57 -2.80
N LEU A 36 0.28 -10.47 -2.29
CA LEU A 36 1.72 -10.31 -2.12
C LEU A 36 2.33 -11.27 -1.09
N LYS A 37 1.50 -11.85 -0.20
CA LYS A 37 1.95 -12.75 0.88
C LYS A 37 3.09 -12.17 1.71
N ILE A 38 3.01 -10.87 1.97
CA ILE A 38 3.97 -10.11 2.78
C ILE A 38 3.23 -9.40 3.91
N SER A 39 3.94 -9.17 5.01
CA SER A 39 3.46 -8.47 6.19
C SER A 39 4.65 -7.77 6.84
N PRO A 40 4.42 -6.74 7.67
CA PRO A 40 5.49 -6.03 8.37
C PRO A 40 6.38 -6.94 9.22
N HIS A 41 5.85 -8.05 9.73
CA HIS A 41 6.58 -9.01 10.56
C HIS A 41 7.58 -9.87 9.77
N HIS A 42 7.46 -9.90 8.44
CA HIS A 42 8.37 -10.65 7.57
C HIS A 42 9.69 -9.88 7.37
N ILE A 43 10.40 -9.59 8.46
CA ILE A 43 11.64 -8.78 8.49
C ILE A 43 12.78 -9.34 7.61
N HIS A 44 12.66 -10.60 7.17
CA HIS A 44 13.58 -11.30 6.28
C HIS A 44 13.34 -10.97 4.79
N LYS A 45 12.17 -10.44 4.43
CA LYS A 45 11.85 -10.00 3.06
C LYS A 45 12.74 -8.84 2.61
N THR A 46 12.94 -8.71 1.31
CA THR A 46 13.84 -7.72 0.72
C THR A 46 13.30 -6.29 0.86
N LYS A 47 14.17 -5.29 0.71
CA LYS A 47 13.73 -3.89 0.63
C LYS A 47 12.75 -3.67 -0.52
N ALA A 48 12.98 -4.29 -1.68
CA ALA A 48 12.10 -4.16 -2.84
C ALA A 48 10.69 -4.70 -2.53
N GLU A 49 10.58 -5.86 -1.89
CA GLU A 49 9.29 -6.43 -1.48
C GLU A 49 8.55 -5.52 -0.48
N HIS A 50 9.24 -4.99 0.55
CA HIS A 50 8.62 -4.03 1.47
C HIS A 50 8.22 -2.73 0.77
N LYS A 51 9.03 -2.23 -0.18
CA LYS A 51 8.73 -1.02 -0.98
C LYS A 51 7.45 -1.20 -1.78
N HIS A 52 7.33 -2.33 -2.47
CA HIS A 52 6.16 -2.63 -3.28
C HIS A 52 4.90 -2.75 -2.43
N ALA A 53 4.98 -3.47 -1.30
CA ALA A 53 3.87 -3.57 -0.34
C ALA A 53 3.40 -2.20 0.16
N ILE A 54 4.33 -1.29 0.48
CA ILE A 54 4.01 0.09 0.89
C ILE A 54 3.24 0.82 -0.22
N PHE A 55 3.67 0.73 -1.48
CA PHE A 55 2.99 1.42 -2.57
C PHE A 55 1.61 0.83 -2.87
N VAL A 56 1.45 -0.49 -2.79
CA VAL A 56 0.14 -1.14 -2.93
C VAL A 56 -0.79 -0.67 -1.81
N LEU A 57 -0.33 -0.62 -0.56
CA LEU A 57 -1.12 -0.09 0.55
C LEU A 57 -1.50 1.38 0.33
N CYS A 58 -0.58 2.24 -0.10
CA CYS A 58 -0.90 3.63 -0.39
C CYS A 58 -1.95 3.79 -1.50
N LYS A 59 -1.86 2.99 -2.57
CA LYS A 59 -2.85 2.97 -3.65
C LYS A 59 -4.23 2.60 -3.10
N ILE A 60 -4.33 1.47 -2.40
CA ILE A 60 -5.60 0.99 -1.81
C ILE A 60 -6.17 2.04 -0.85
N ILE A 61 -5.36 2.60 0.05
CA ILE A 61 -5.80 3.67 0.97
C ILE A 61 -6.33 4.88 0.19
N SER A 62 -5.68 5.27 -0.91
CA SER A 62 -6.14 6.40 -1.72
C SER A 62 -7.48 6.13 -2.41
N GLU A 63 -7.73 4.89 -2.82
CA GLU A 63 -9.00 4.46 -3.43
C GLU A 63 -10.11 4.46 -2.37
N VAL A 64 -9.84 3.94 -1.16
CA VAL A 64 -10.77 3.99 -0.02
C VAL A 64 -11.17 5.42 0.34
N ILE A 65 -10.20 6.33 0.39
CA ILE A 65 -10.46 7.73 0.73
C ILE A 65 -11.30 8.40 -0.39
N ALA A 66 -10.96 8.12 -1.65
CA ALA A 66 -11.70 8.63 -2.80
C ALA A 66 -13.15 8.11 -2.86
N ASP A 67 -13.40 6.87 -2.43
CA ASP A 67 -14.74 6.29 -2.37
C ASP A 67 -15.62 6.95 -1.28
N LYS A 68 -15.02 7.47 -0.19
CA LYS A 68 -15.75 8.27 0.82
C LYS A 68 -16.14 9.65 0.31
N ASP A 69 -15.24 10.28 -0.45
CA ASP A 69 -15.42 11.63 -0.99
C ASP A 69 -14.64 11.75 -2.30
N ASN A 70 -15.37 11.84 -3.42
CA ASN A 70 -14.82 11.87 -4.79
C ASN A 70 -13.82 13.03 -5.02
N HIS A 71 -13.80 14.06 -4.19
CA HIS A 71 -12.90 15.21 -4.32
C HIS A 71 -11.78 15.25 -3.27
N SER A 72 -11.68 14.23 -2.41
CA SER A 72 -10.70 14.15 -1.33
C SER A 72 -9.26 13.95 -1.80
N ILE A 73 -9.05 13.21 -2.90
CA ILE A 73 -7.73 12.90 -3.45
C ILE A 73 -7.65 13.36 -4.92
N PRO A 74 -6.68 14.24 -5.27
CA PRO A 74 -6.43 14.62 -6.65
C PRO A 74 -6.00 13.44 -7.56
N ASP A 75 -6.48 13.42 -8.80
CA ASP A 75 -6.19 12.34 -9.77
C ASP A 75 -4.69 12.13 -10.02
N ASN A 76 -3.91 13.22 -10.04
CA ASN A 76 -2.46 13.12 -10.24
C ASN A 76 -1.77 12.34 -9.11
N VAL A 77 -2.27 12.41 -7.88
CA VAL A 77 -1.76 11.64 -6.73
C VAL A 77 -2.10 10.17 -6.91
N ARG A 78 -3.35 9.83 -7.25
CA ARG A 78 -3.78 8.45 -7.52
C ARG A 78 -2.98 7.80 -8.66
N ASN A 79 -2.82 8.53 -9.77
CA ASN A 79 -2.04 8.07 -10.92
C ASN A 79 -0.57 7.84 -10.54
N SER A 80 0.02 8.76 -9.76
CA SER A 80 1.40 8.60 -9.28
C SER A 80 1.57 7.37 -8.39
N LEU A 81 0.59 7.06 -7.53
CA LEU A 81 0.62 5.86 -6.69
C LEU A 81 0.52 4.58 -7.52
N ALA A 82 -0.37 4.53 -8.52
CA ALA A 82 -0.47 3.41 -9.46
C ALA A 82 0.84 3.20 -10.27
N ASP A 83 1.47 4.28 -10.70
CA ASP A 83 2.77 4.23 -11.39
C ASP A 83 3.88 3.69 -10.47
N LEU A 84 3.87 4.07 -9.19
CA LEU A 84 4.82 3.58 -8.20
C LEU A 84 4.65 2.08 -7.91
N VAL A 85 3.41 1.57 -7.88
CA VAL A 85 3.13 0.13 -7.82
C VAL A 85 3.76 -0.58 -9.02
N THR A 86 3.45 -0.11 -10.24
CA THR A 86 3.98 -0.71 -11.48
C THR A 86 5.50 -0.70 -11.55
N ARG A 87 6.14 0.40 -11.11
CA ARG A 87 7.60 0.53 -11.09
C ARG A 87 8.24 -0.40 -10.07
N SER A 88 7.67 -0.48 -8.86
CA SER A 88 8.20 -1.33 -7.79
C SER A 88 8.02 -2.82 -8.07
N GLU A 89 6.96 -3.22 -8.76
CA GLU A 89 6.77 -4.60 -9.21
C GLU A 89 7.89 -5.02 -10.19
N LYS A 90 8.22 -4.15 -11.16
CA LYS A 90 9.33 -4.38 -12.09
C LYS A 90 10.67 -4.52 -11.36
N GLU A 91 10.90 -3.73 -10.31
CA GLU A 91 12.11 -3.83 -9.49
C GLU A 91 12.22 -5.20 -8.81
N ILE A 92 11.10 -5.80 -8.35
CA ILE A 92 11.08 -7.14 -7.76
C ILE A 92 11.41 -8.21 -8.80
N ASN A 93 10.82 -8.12 -10.00
CA ASN A 93 10.98 -9.14 -11.04
C ASN A 93 12.39 -9.16 -11.67
N ILE A 94 13.20 -8.12 -11.45
CA ILE A 94 14.57 -7.98 -11.94
C ILE A 94 15.61 -8.36 -10.87
N ALA A 95 15.20 -8.46 -9.59
CA ALA A 95 16.07 -8.71 -8.43
C ALA A 95 16.19 -10.21 -8.10
#